data_AF-A0A1V5IE33-F1
#
_entry.id   AF-A0A1V5IE33-F1
#
_cell.length_a   1.000
_cell.length_b   1.000
_cell.length_c   1.000
_cell.angle_alpha   90.00
_cell.angle_beta   90.00
_cell.angle_gamma   90.00
#
_symmetry.space_group_name_H-M   'P 1'
#
loop_
_entity.id
_entity.type
_entity.pdbx_description
1 polymer ?
#
loop_
_entity_poly.entity_id
_entity_poly.type
_entity_poly.pdbx_seq_one_letter_code
_entity_poly.pdbx_strand_id
1 'polypeptide(L)'
;MEEAEYCLPDSRTLLLLKGPSSFILAGKAGSRFPLCIEYGEGEICTTLEKTDIIAVSAPEGGALEPAVMLMELVRAYHVPLLVLPQGHPGSKRLRYVVSAGPEISLSCGIQRGTHPDQHLLCSSGELAGTLLSGTMEGIRVHSMPSSVTPLILTHSLTIGTKVR
;
A
#
# COMPACT_ATOMS: atom_id res chain seq x y z
N MET A 1 -10.58 11.23 -18.82
CA MET A 1 -10.28 10.37 -17.66
C MET A 1 -9.36 11.19 -16.78
N GLU A 2 -9.79 11.44 -15.54
CA GLU A 2 -9.12 12.39 -14.65
C GLU A 2 -7.90 11.71 -14.02
N GLU A 3 -6.73 12.31 -14.24
CA GLU A 3 -5.45 11.91 -13.70
C GLU A 3 -4.98 13.04 -12.78
N ALA A 4 -4.50 12.68 -11.60
CA ALA A 4 -3.95 13.62 -10.64
C ALA A 4 -2.60 13.12 -10.14
N GLU A 5 -1.64 14.04 -10.01
CA GLU A 5 -0.34 13.76 -9.42
C GLU A 5 -0.22 14.46 -8.07
N TYR A 6 0.21 13.71 -7.06
CA TYR A 6 0.33 14.15 -5.68
C TYR A 6 1.79 14.12 -5.25
N CYS A 7 2.41 15.29 -5.08
CA CYS A 7 3.80 15.40 -4.68
C CYS A 7 4.02 14.95 -3.22
N LEU A 8 5.01 14.09 -3.00
CA LEU A 8 5.42 13.60 -1.68
C LEU A 8 6.91 13.97 -1.48
N PRO A 9 7.21 15.14 -0.88
CA PRO A 9 8.56 15.70 -0.83
C PRO A 9 9.54 14.89 0.04
N ASP A 10 9.04 14.15 1.02
CA ASP A 10 9.86 13.29 1.87
C ASP A 10 9.12 12.01 2.28
N SER A 11 9.84 11.09 2.94
CA SER A 11 9.28 9.82 3.41
C SER A 11 8.17 9.99 4.45
N ARG A 12 8.07 11.15 5.12
CA ARG A 12 7.02 11.39 6.12
C ARG A 12 5.72 11.84 5.48
N THR A 13 5.77 12.27 4.23
CA THR A 13 4.61 12.75 3.49
C THR A 13 3.95 11.59 2.75
N LEU A 14 2.67 11.35 3.04
CA LEU A 14 1.89 10.23 2.55
C LEU A 14 0.62 10.74 1.87
N LEU A 15 0.16 9.97 0.89
CA LEU A 15 -1.14 10.15 0.26
C LEU A 15 -2.17 9.26 0.97
N LEU A 16 -3.26 9.87 1.44
CA LEU A 16 -4.44 9.17 1.91
C LEU A 16 -5.56 9.35 0.90
N LEU A 17 -6.02 8.26 0.29
CA LEU A 17 -7.27 8.23 -0.48
C LEU A 17 -8.39 7.77 0.43
N LYS A 18 -9.26 8.69 0.85
CA LYS A 18 -10.34 8.43 1.79
C LYS A 18 -11.66 8.28 1.06
N GLY A 19 -12.26 7.09 1.12
CA GLY A 19 -13.64 6.88 0.71
C GLY A 19 -14.63 7.06 1.87
N PRO A 20 -15.93 6.87 1.63
CA PRO A 20 -16.97 6.95 2.66
C PRO A 20 -16.73 6.07 3.89
N SER A 21 -16.19 4.87 3.71
CA SER A 21 -16.09 3.86 4.77
C SER A 21 -14.71 3.20 4.90
N SER A 22 -13.81 3.49 3.97
CA SER A 22 -12.51 2.84 3.85
C SER A 22 -11.44 3.82 3.38
N PHE A 23 -10.19 3.39 3.36
CA PHE A 23 -9.11 4.21 2.83
C PHE A 23 -7.94 3.41 2.28
N ILE A 24 -7.14 4.06 1.41
CA ILE A 24 -5.77 3.65 1.07
C ILE A 24 -4.80 4.69 1.60
N LEU A 25 -3.76 4.23 2.29
CA LEU A 25 -2.60 5.03 2.63
C LEU A 25 -1.43 4.60 1.74
N ALA A 26 -0.81 5.51 1.02
CA ALA A 26 0.30 5.22 0.13
C ALA A 26 1.46 6.18 0.31
N GLY A 27 2.67 5.66 0.15
CA GLY A 27 3.90 6.44 0.18
C GLY A 27 4.95 5.86 -0.77
N LYS A 28 5.97 6.65 -1.10
CA LYS A 28 7.11 6.15 -1.86
C LYS A 28 7.98 5.24 -1.00
N ALA A 29 8.58 4.23 -1.62
CA ALA A 29 9.58 3.36 -1.01
C ALA A 29 10.79 4.18 -0.53
N GLY A 30 11.22 5.17 -1.32
CA GLY A 30 12.26 6.15 -0.95
C GLY A 30 13.69 5.58 -0.89
N SER A 31 13.84 4.26 -0.88
CA SER A 31 15.11 3.54 -0.96
C SER A 31 14.95 2.31 -1.85
N ARG A 32 16.07 1.78 -2.34
CA ARG A 32 16.09 0.55 -3.14
C ARG A 32 16.37 -0.64 -2.23
N PHE A 33 15.51 -1.65 -2.23
CA PHE A 33 15.67 -2.86 -1.41
C PHE A 33 14.97 -4.08 -2.02
N PRO A 34 15.39 -5.30 -1.69
CA PRO A 34 14.66 -6.50 -2.08
C PRO A 34 13.38 -6.63 -1.26
N LEU A 35 12.24 -6.80 -1.94
CA LEU A 35 10.97 -7.16 -1.35
C LEU A 35 10.78 -8.68 -1.49
N CYS A 36 10.86 -9.37 -0.36
CA CYS A 36 10.55 -10.79 -0.26
C CYS A 36 9.03 -10.96 -0.08
N ILE A 37 8.41 -11.82 -0.89
CA ILE A 37 6.99 -12.18 -0.83
C ILE A 37 6.92 -13.68 -0.57
N GLU A 38 6.61 -14.05 0.67
CA GLU A 38 6.48 -15.44 1.10
C GLU A 38 5.04 -15.93 0.91
N TYR A 39 4.88 -17.10 0.32
CA TYR A 39 3.60 -17.78 0.16
C TYR A 39 3.77 -19.28 0.47
N GLY A 40 2.67 -20.02 0.57
CA GLY A 40 2.68 -21.38 1.16
C GLY A 40 3.71 -22.37 0.58
N GLU A 41 4.09 -22.23 -0.68
CA GLU A 41 4.98 -23.16 -1.39
C GLU A 41 6.32 -22.53 -1.81
N GLY A 42 6.61 -21.28 -1.42
CA GLY A 42 7.85 -20.63 -1.85
C GLY A 42 7.94 -19.13 -1.56
N GLU A 43 8.88 -18.49 -2.25
CA GLU A 43 9.18 -17.07 -2.13
C GLU A 43 9.41 -16.46 -3.52
N ILE A 44 8.87 -15.26 -3.71
CA ILE A 44 9.22 -14.38 -4.83
C ILE A 44 9.99 -13.18 -4.26
N CYS A 45 11.19 -12.92 -4.78
CA CYS A 45 11.96 -11.73 -4.46
C CYS A 45 11.89 -10.74 -5.64
N THR A 46 11.36 -9.55 -5.41
CA THR A 46 11.40 -8.44 -6.37
C THR A 46 12.26 -7.31 -5.84
N THR A 47 12.75 -6.42 -6.72
CA THR A 47 13.43 -5.20 -6.28
C THR A 47 12.43 -4.06 -6.27
N LEU A 48 12.29 -3.37 -5.13
CA LEU A 48 11.64 -2.07 -5.10
C LEU A 48 12.66 -0.98 -5.39
N GLU A 49 12.31 -0.10 -6.32
CA GLU A 49 13.06 1.11 -6.63
C GLU A 49 12.59 2.29 -5.77
N LYS A 50 13.40 3.35 -5.69
CA LYS A 50 13.10 4.51 -4.83
C LYS A 50 11.77 5.19 -5.14
N THR A 51 11.34 5.12 -6.40
CA THR A 51 10.10 5.72 -6.92
C THR A 51 8.89 4.82 -6.76
N ASP A 52 9.09 3.53 -6.48
CA ASP A 52 8.00 2.59 -6.30
C ASP A 52 7.18 2.97 -5.06
N ILE A 53 5.96 2.48 -5.00
CA ILE A 53 5.00 2.81 -3.96
C ILE A 53 4.78 1.61 -3.04
N ILE A 54 4.49 1.92 -1.78
CA ILE A 54 3.98 0.98 -0.80
C ILE A 54 2.60 1.52 -0.41
N ALA A 55 1.57 0.71 -0.62
CA ALA A 55 0.19 1.08 -0.36
C ALA A 55 -0.45 0.11 0.63
N VAL A 56 -1.09 0.66 1.65
CA VAL A 56 -1.86 -0.08 2.66
C VAL A 56 -3.33 0.25 2.49
N SER A 57 -4.12 -0.77 2.28
CA SER A 57 -5.57 -0.69 2.21
C SER A 57 -6.19 -1.05 3.55
N ALA A 58 -7.19 -0.27 3.95
CA ALA A 58 -8.10 -0.56 5.04
C ALA A 58 -9.53 -0.68 4.49
N PRO A 59 -9.92 -1.83 3.89
CA PRO A 59 -11.18 -1.96 3.16
C PRO A 59 -12.44 -1.81 4.02
N GLU A 60 -12.30 -1.97 5.34
CA GLU A 60 -13.36 -1.76 6.34
C GLU A 60 -13.15 -0.48 7.16
N GLY A 61 -12.22 0.38 6.73
CA GLY A 61 -11.77 1.54 7.48
C GLY A 61 -10.98 1.14 8.73
N GLY A 62 -10.92 2.06 9.70
CA GLY A 62 -10.19 1.88 10.95
C GLY A 62 -9.28 3.07 11.26
N ALA A 63 -8.39 2.87 12.22
CA ALA A 63 -7.37 3.85 12.60
C ALA A 63 -6.28 3.97 11.52
N LEU A 64 -5.62 5.12 11.41
CA LEU A 64 -4.54 5.34 10.44
C LEU A 64 -3.21 4.76 10.94
N GLU A 65 -3.01 4.74 12.25
CA GLU A 65 -1.78 4.32 12.91
C GLU A 65 -1.35 2.90 12.54
N PRO A 66 -2.24 1.88 12.53
CA PRO A 66 -1.87 0.54 12.07
C PRO A 66 -1.46 0.51 10.59
N ALA A 67 -2.06 1.36 9.75
CA ALA A 67 -1.71 1.44 8.33
C ALA A 67 -0.31 2.05 8.14
N VAL A 68 0.00 3.13 8.87
CA VAL A 68 1.34 3.72 8.90
C VAL A 68 2.35 2.69 9.39
N MET A 69 2.07 2.01 10.51
CA MET A 69 2.97 0.99 11.07
C MET A 69 3.22 -0.16 10.08
N LEU A 70 2.17 -0.69 9.45
CA LEU A 70 2.31 -1.77 8.47
C LEU A 70 3.15 -1.34 7.26
N MET A 71 2.93 -0.13 6.75
CA MET A 71 3.75 0.43 5.68
C MET A 71 5.22 0.55 6.10
N GLU A 72 5.51 1.04 7.33
CA GLU A 72 6.89 1.18 7.82
C GLU A 72 7.59 -0.16 8.07
N LEU A 73 6.87 -1.20 8.49
CA LEU A 73 7.44 -2.54 8.61
C LEU A 73 8.02 -3.01 7.27
N VAL A 74 7.32 -2.72 6.18
CA VAL A 74 7.81 -3.02 4.82
C VAL A 74 8.89 -2.03 4.40
N ARG A 75 8.62 -0.73 4.51
CA ARG A 75 9.45 0.33 3.96
C ARG A 75 10.80 0.53 4.65
N ALA A 76 10.78 0.60 5.98
CA ALA A 76 11.97 0.95 6.77
C ALA A 76 12.69 -0.29 7.31
N TYR A 77 11.95 -1.38 7.52
CA TYR A 77 12.46 -2.61 8.11
C TYR A 77 12.54 -3.78 7.16
N HIS A 78 12.05 -3.63 5.92
CA HIS A 78 12.08 -4.65 4.87
C HIS A 78 11.50 -5.99 5.34
N VAL A 79 10.46 -5.94 6.18
CA VAL A 79 9.72 -7.14 6.60
C VAL A 79 9.07 -7.75 5.34
N PRO A 80 9.21 -9.08 5.13
CA PRO A 80 8.61 -9.74 3.98
C PRO A 80 7.10 -9.61 3.98
N LEU A 81 6.50 -9.66 2.79
CA LEU A 81 5.06 -9.75 2.64
C LEU A 81 4.63 -11.20 2.75
N LEU A 82 3.67 -11.46 3.65
CA LEU A 82 3.14 -12.79 3.88
C LEU A 82 1.81 -12.97 3.16
N VAL A 83 1.78 -13.92 2.25
CA VAL A 83 0.61 -14.27 1.44
C VAL A 83 0.00 -15.56 1.99
N LEU A 84 -1.23 -15.45 2.47
CA LEU A 84 -1.99 -16.59 2.96
C LEU A 84 -2.53 -17.42 1.79
N PRO A 85 -2.66 -18.75 1.94
CA PRO A 85 -3.40 -19.56 0.98
C PRO A 85 -4.84 -19.07 0.80
N GLN A 86 -5.41 -19.27 -0.38
CA GLN A 86 -6.83 -19.01 -0.63
C GLN A 86 -7.71 -19.78 0.38
N GLY A 87 -8.77 -19.15 0.88
CA GLY A 87 -9.63 -19.76 1.90
C GLY A 87 -9.05 -19.83 3.32
N HIS A 88 -7.82 -19.36 3.56
CA HIS A 88 -7.23 -19.38 4.90
C HIS A 88 -8.06 -18.57 5.91
N PRO A 89 -8.36 -19.09 7.12
CA PRO A 89 -9.20 -18.40 8.10
C PRO A 89 -8.63 -17.05 8.56
N GLY A 90 -7.30 -16.91 8.51
CA GLY A 90 -6.60 -15.66 8.82
C GLY A 90 -6.94 -14.50 7.88
N SER A 91 -7.28 -14.75 6.60
CA SER A 91 -7.59 -13.69 5.64
C SER A 91 -8.77 -12.82 6.08
N LYS A 92 -9.74 -13.42 6.79
CA LYS A 92 -10.91 -12.71 7.36
C LYS A 92 -10.55 -11.77 8.51
N ARG A 93 -9.37 -11.93 9.11
CA ARG A 93 -8.86 -11.11 10.23
C ARG A 93 -7.94 -9.98 9.76
N LEU A 94 -7.51 -10.00 8.49
CA LEU A 94 -6.69 -8.96 7.89
C LEU A 94 -7.55 -7.71 7.63
N ARG A 95 -7.54 -6.79 8.60
CA ARG A 95 -8.18 -5.48 8.48
C ARG A 95 -7.39 -4.52 7.60
N TYR A 96 -6.07 -4.72 7.57
CA TYR A 96 -5.13 -3.97 6.75
C TYR A 96 -4.38 -4.96 5.86
N VAL A 97 -4.19 -4.59 4.60
CA VAL A 97 -3.40 -5.35 3.64
C VAL A 97 -2.48 -4.39 2.92
N VAL A 98 -1.25 -4.83 2.66
CA VAL A 98 -0.20 -4.03 2.04
C VAL A 98 0.18 -4.65 0.71
N SER A 99 0.50 -3.78 -0.25
CA SER A 99 1.15 -4.15 -1.49
C SER A 99 2.25 -3.14 -1.82
N ALA A 100 3.24 -3.54 -2.60
CA ALA A 100 4.34 -2.67 -3.00
C ALA A 100 4.85 -2.97 -4.42
N GLY A 101 5.06 -1.91 -5.19
CA GLY A 101 5.54 -2.02 -6.58
C GLY A 101 5.52 -0.68 -7.31
N PRO A 102 5.94 -0.65 -8.59
CA PRO A 102 5.91 0.58 -9.39
C PRO A 102 4.48 1.06 -9.67
N GLU A 103 3.54 0.13 -9.72
CA GLU A 103 2.13 0.37 -9.98
C GLU A 103 1.26 -0.62 -9.20
N ILE A 104 0.15 -0.14 -8.63
CA ILE A 104 -0.79 -0.91 -7.83
C ILE A 104 -2.22 -0.56 -8.25
N SER A 105 -2.98 -1.57 -8.67
CA SER A 105 -4.40 -1.46 -9.00
C SER A 105 -5.27 -1.89 -7.81
N LEU A 106 -6.28 -1.10 -7.47
CA LEU A 106 -7.21 -1.37 -6.39
C LEU A 106 -8.37 -2.25 -6.88
N SER A 107 -8.59 -3.39 -6.21
CA SER A 107 -9.62 -4.36 -6.60
C SER A 107 -10.45 -4.82 -5.40
N CYS A 108 -11.78 -4.88 -5.56
CA CYS A 108 -12.70 -5.42 -4.57
C CYS A 108 -13.05 -6.90 -4.81
N GLY A 109 -12.58 -7.49 -5.92
CA GLY A 109 -12.93 -8.86 -6.33
C GLY A 109 -11.98 -9.95 -5.83
N ILE A 110 -10.93 -9.57 -5.08
CA ILE A 110 -9.87 -10.48 -4.64
C ILE A 110 -9.94 -10.75 -3.13
N GLN A 111 -9.54 -11.96 -2.71
CA GLN A 111 -9.49 -12.31 -1.30
C GLN A 111 -8.25 -11.70 -0.63
N ARG A 112 -8.47 -11.02 0.50
CA ARG A 112 -7.44 -10.28 1.25
C ARG A 112 -6.24 -11.13 1.62
N GLY A 113 -5.05 -10.61 1.29
CA GLY A 113 -3.77 -11.20 1.65
C GLY A 113 -3.54 -12.59 1.06
N THR A 114 -4.18 -12.92 -0.07
CA THR A 114 -4.03 -14.24 -0.70
C THR A 114 -3.44 -14.23 -2.11
N HIS A 115 -3.11 -13.04 -2.63
CA HIS A 115 -2.46 -12.91 -3.93
C HIS A 115 -0.99 -12.53 -3.74
N PRO A 116 -0.06 -13.29 -4.35
CA PRO A 116 1.36 -12.92 -4.37
C PRO A 116 1.65 -11.75 -5.31
N ASP A 117 0.73 -11.45 -6.22
CA ASP A 117 0.82 -10.38 -7.20
C ASP A 117 0.71 -8.99 -6.56
N GLN A 118 1.84 -8.28 -6.48
CA GLN A 118 1.88 -6.96 -5.84
C GLN A 118 1.31 -5.82 -6.71
N HIS A 119 1.00 -6.08 -7.97
CA HIS A 119 0.30 -5.11 -8.81
C HIS A 119 -1.19 -4.99 -8.43
N LEU A 120 -1.70 -5.82 -7.51
CA LEU A 120 -3.08 -5.80 -7.05
C LEU A 120 -3.14 -5.56 -5.53
N LEU A 121 -4.06 -4.71 -5.11
CA LEU A 121 -4.34 -4.49 -3.69
C LEU A 121 -5.84 -4.59 -3.43
N CYS A 122 -6.22 -5.43 -2.46
CA CYS A 122 -7.62 -5.60 -2.09
C CYS A 122 -8.14 -4.30 -1.45
N SER A 123 -9.22 -3.75 -2.00
CA SER A 123 -9.89 -2.55 -1.53
C SER A 123 -11.38 -2.79 -1.31
N SER A 124 -12.07 -1.81 -0.77
CA SER A 124 -13.53 -1.74 -0.86
C SER A 124 -13.97 -1.40 -2.30
N GLY A 125 -15.25 -1.60 -2.59
CA GLY A 125 -15.83 -1.24 -3.90
C GLY A 125 -15.80 0.26 -4.20
N GLU A 126 -15.75 1.13 -3.18
CA GLU A 126 -15.73 2.59 -3.36
C GLU A 126 -14.37 3.13 -3.84
N LEU A 127 -13.31 2.31 -3.75
CA LEU A 127 -11.95 2.63 -4.19
C LEU A 127 -11.51 1.79 -5.41
N ALA A 128 -12.28 0.77 -5.76
CA ALA A 128 -11.92 -0.19 -6.82
C ALA A 128 -11.81 0.50 -8.19
N GLY A 129 -10.88 0.03 -9.02
CA GLY A 129 -10.59 0.61 -10.34
C GLY A 129 -9.61 1.78 -10.32
N THR A 130 -9.25 2.30 -9.14
CA THR A 130 -8.17 3.28 -8.99
C THR A 130 -6.82 2.62 -9.28
N LEU A 131 -5.96 3.32 -10.02
CA LEU A 131 -4.58 2.93 -10.27
C LEU A 131 -3.63 3.91 -9.59
N LEU A 132 -2.68 3.39 -8.82
CA LEU A 132 -1.62 4.16 -8.18
C LEU A 132 -0.30 3.84 -8.86
N SER A 133 0.43 4.85 -9.32
CA SER A 133 1.74 4.66 -9.94
C SER A 133 2.77 5.58 -9.30
N GLY A 134 3.95 5.04 -8.99
CA GLY A 134 5.05 5.80 -8.43
C GLY A 134 5.66 6.78 -9.44
N THR A 135 6.01 7.98 -8.99
CA THR A 135 6.68 8.99 -9.83
C THR A 135 7.93 9.55 -9.15
N MET A 136 8.69 10.36 -9.89
CA MET A 136 9.83 11.08 -9.33
C MET A 136 9.41 12.03 -8.21
N GLU A 137 8.25 12.69 -8.34
CA GLU A 137 7.77 13.69 -7.38
C GLU A 137 6.85 13.09 -6.30
N GLY A 138 6.20 11.96 -6.55
CA GLY A 138 5.18 11.45 -5.64
C GLY A 138 4.43 10.24 -6.17
N ILE A 139 3.10 10.33 -6.16
CA ILE A 139 2.19 9.28 -6.62
C ILE A 139 1.21 9.87 -7.62
N ARG A 140 1.10 9.22 -8.77
CA ARG A 140 0.06 9.47 -9.76
C ARG A 140 -1.14 8.58 -9.49
N VAL A 141 -2.33 9.15 -9.57
CA VAL A 141 -3.61 8.46 -9.38
C VAL A 141 -4.43 8.59 -10.66
N HIS A 142 -4.87 7.46 -11.20
CA HIS A 142 -5.79 7.42 -12.32
C HIS A 142 -7.13 6.81 -11.91
N SER A 143 -8.20 7.26 -12.58
CA SER A 143 -9.55 6.69 -12.44
C SER A 143 -10.08 6.74 -11.00
N MET A 144 -9.71 7.78 -10.24
CA MET A 144 -10.20 7.97 -8.88
C MET A 144 -11.73 8.19 -8.88
N PRO A 145 -12.50 7.39 -8.13
CA PRO A 145 -13.94 7.59 -8.00
C PRO A 145 -14.27 8.94 -7.36
N SER A 146 -15.36 9.59 -7.79
CA SER A 146 -15.76 10.91 -7.27
C SER A 146 -16.13 10.92 -5.79
N SER A 147 -16.42 9.76 -5.20
CA SER A 147 -16.65 9.58 -3.77
C SER A 147 -15.38 9.59 -2.93
N VAL A 148 -14.20 9.55 -3.56
CA VAL A 148 -12.89 9.45 -2.89
C VAL A 148 -12.28 10.84 -2.77
N THR A 149 -11.85 11.19 -1.56
CA THR A 149 -11.15 12.43 -1.27
C THR A 149 -9.66 12.16 -1.06
N PRO A 150 -8.77 12.76 -1.85
CA PRO A 150 -7.33 12.69 -1.63
C PRO A 150 -6.90 13.69 -0.53
N LEU A 151 -6.01 13.24 0.36
CA LEU A 151 -5.44 14.06 1.43
C LEU A 151 -3.93 13.80 1.51
N ILE A 152 -3.15 14.85 1.70
CA ILE A 152 -1.73 14.74 2.01
C ILE A 152 -1.58 14.77 3.53
N LEU A 153 -0.91 13.75 4.06
CA LEU A 153 -0.63 13.62 5.49
C LEU A 153 0.87 13.68 5.73
N THR A 154 1.27 14.22 6.87
CA THR A 154 2.65 14.11 7.37
C THR A 154 2.63 13.35 8.67
N HIS A 155 3.31 12.20 8.74
CA HIS A 155 3.41 11.45 10.00
C HIS A 155 4.64 11.88 10.81
N SER A 156 4.47 11.99 12.12
CA SER A 156 5.54 12.31 13.08
C SER A 156 6.19 11.06 13.68
N LEU A 157 5.84 9.87 13.18
CA LEU A 157 6.33 8.59 13.68
C LEU A 157 7.86 8.58 13.65
N THR A 158 8.48 8.75 14.82
CA THR A 158 9.94 8.71 14.97
C THR A 158 10.31 7.28 15.27
N ILE A 159 10.44 6.50 14.20
CA ILE A 159 10.94 5.14 14.30
C ILE A 159 12.46 5.23 14.48
N GLY A 160 12.95 4.79 15.64
CA GLY A 160 14.38 4.78 15.96
C GLY A 160 15.17 4.14 14.83
N THR A 161 16.08 4.92 14.24
CA THR A 161 17.06 4.41 13.29
C THR A 161 17.78 3.25 13.94
N LYS A 162 17.76 2.07 13.31
CA LYS A 162 18.61 0.96 13.73
C LYS A 162 20.04 1.49 13.83
N VAL A 163 20.60 1.42 15.05
CA VAL A 163 22.04 1.41 15.28
C VAL A 163 22.60 0.32 14.35
N ARG A 164 23.45 0.74 13.41
CA ARG A 164 24.19 -0.18 12.55
C ARG A 164 25.23 -0.93 13.38
#